data_AF-A0A7C9FS21-F1
#
_entry.id   AF-A0A7C9FS21-F1
#
_cell.length_a   1.000
_cell.length_b   1.000
_cell.length_c   1.000
_cell.angle_alpha   90.00
_cell.angle_beta   90.00
_cell.angle_gamma   90.00
#
_symmetry.space_group_name_H-M   'P 1'
#
loop_
_entity.id
_entity.type
_entity.pdbx_description
1 polymer ?
#
loop_
_entity_poly.entity_id
_entity_poly.type
_entity_poly.pdbx_seq_one_letter_code
_entity_poly.pdbx_strand_id
1 'polypeptide(L)'
;MERFLEATGKTQQDYYSWATEVGRRMHINKLDALVCARLDVYTVAHLVDKPTVLPEDIGLVELDEYLVAHSENPYELATLWLRAQADAHAWVSKESILNEWLTGIRKEDFEHYGDKNHTGDVSKKWWMKDAAPLDAKLHEINDMQLLSAEITPEDAIDFIKAHKPGGYVNPAWNLVATVENRFREVTTFRIKDYYVQHLVKMCQGARAELADAPF
;
A
#
# COMPACT_ATOMS: atom_id res chain seq x y z
N MET A 1 36.99 0.66 -14.74
CA MET A 1 38.18 -0.20 -14.61
C MET A 1 39.38 0.58 -14.09
N GLU A 2 39.95 1.53 -14.84
CA GLU A 2 41.11 2.33 -14.40
C GLU A 2 40.87 3.06 -13.06
N ARG A 3 39.71 3.73 -12.90
CA ARG A 3 39.34 4.37 -11.62
C ARG A 3 39.28 3.42 -10.41
N PHE A 4 38.89 2.16 -10.59
CA PHE A 4 38.84 1.19 -9.49
C PHE A 4 40.24 0.71 -9.12
N LEU A 5 41.10 0.50 -10.12
CA LEU A 5 42.48 0.08 -9.93
C LEU A 5 43.29 1.19 -9.24
N GLU A 6 43.11 2.44 -9.65
CA GLU A 6 43.75 3.61 -9.03
C GLU A 6 43.27 3.84 -7.58
N ALA A 7 41.97 3.68 -7.31
CA ALA A 7 41.41 3.95 -5.98
C ALA A 7 41.68 2.84 -4.96
N THR A 8 41.84 1.59 -5.39
CA THR A 8 41.92 0.44 -4.49
C THR A 8 43.30 -0.25 -4.46
N GLY A 9 44.18 0.06 -5.42
CA GLY A 9 45.49 -0.59 -5.57
C GLY A 9 45.41 -2.10 -5.87
N LYS A 10 44.23 -2.61 -6.21
CA LYS A 10 44.00 -4.04 -6.46
C LYS A 10 44.35 -4.44 -7.89
N THR A 11 44.55 -5.74 -8.10
CA THR A 11 44.95 -6.25 -9.41
C THR A 11 43.78 -6.27 -10.40
N GLN A 12 44.10 -6.37 -11.69
CA GLN A 12 43.12 -6.52 -12.75
C GLN A 12 42.21 -7.74 -12.55
N GLN A 13 42.76 -8.82 -11.98
CA GLN A 13 42.06 -10.06 -11.67
C GLN A 13 41.08 -9.90 -10.49
N ASP A 14 41.42 -9.07 -9.52
CA ASP A 14 40.53 -8.69 -8.41
C ASP A 14 39.37 -7.83 -8.91
N TYR A 15 39.61 -6.92 -9.87
CA TYR A 15 38.55 -6.16 -10.51
C TYR A 15 37.56 -7.08 -11.24
N TYR A 16 38.04 -8.05 -12.02
CA TYR A 16 37.14 -9.00 -12.70
C TYR A 16 36.40 -9.91 -11.73
N SER A 17 37.04 -10.33 -10.64
CA SER A 17 36.38 -11.13 -9.59
C SER A 17 35.31 -10.32 -8.86
N TRP A 18 35.60 -9.06 -8.50
CA TRP A 18 34.64 -8.13 -7.93
C TRP A 18 33.50 -7.81 -8.90
N ALA A 19 33.79 -7.49 -10.16
CA ALA A 19 32.78 -7.20 -11.18
C ALA A 19 31.91 -8.43 -11.49
N THR A 20 32.48 -9.63 -11.42
CA THR A 20 31.74 -10.90 -11.57
C THR A 20 30.90 -11.18 -10.33
N GLU A 21 31.37 -10.87 -9.12
CA GLU A 21 30.61 -11.05 -7.90
C GLU A 21 29.47 -10.03 -7.79
N VAL A 22 29.72 -8.76 -8.13
CA VAL A 22 28.70 -7.71 -8.28
C VAL A 22 27.73 -8.08 -9.41
N GLY A 23 28.22 -8.56 -10.54
CA GLY A 23 27.40 -9.03 -11.67
C GLY A 23 26.58 -10.29 -11.38
N ARG A 24 27.06 -11.18 -10.50
CA ARG A 24 26.31 -12.35 -10.01
C ARG A 24 25.29 -11.97 -8.93
N ARG A 25 25.58 -10.96 -8.11
CA ARG A 25 24.62 -10.36 -7.15
C ARG A 25 23.57 -9.51 -7.86
N MET A 26 23.90 -8.91 -9.00
CA MET A 26 22.94 -8.39 -9.96
C MET A 26 22.25 -9.57 -10.66
N HIS A 27 21.34 -10.22 -9.97
CA HIS A 27 20.25 -10.88 -10.68
C HIS A 27 19.51 -9.75 -11.41
N ILE A 28 19.83 -9.49 -12.67
CA ILE A 28 19.21 -8.40 -13.44
C ILE A 28 17.75 -8.78 -13.61
N ASN A 29 16.94 -8.27 -12.69
CA ASN A 29 15.51 -8.38 -12.78
C ASN A 29 15.13 -7.69 -14.09
N LYS A 30 14.39 -8.40 -14.96
CA LYS A 30 13.95 -7.83 -16.24
C LYS A 30 13.21 -6.50 -16.04
N LEU A 31 12.53 -6.35 -14.90
CA LEU A 31 11.87 -5.11 -14.51
C LEU A 31 12.86 -3.98 -14.21
N ASP A 32 13.99 -4.26 -13.55
CA ASP A 32 15.05 -3.26 -13.33
C ASP A 32 15.65 -2.79 -14.64
N ALA A 33 15.91 -3.72 -15.57
CA ALA A 33 16.42 -3.36 -16.90
C ALA A 33 15.46 -2.41 -17.64
N LEU A 34 14.14 -2.61 -17.51
CA LEU A 34 13.13 -1.72 -18.10
C LEU A 34 13.14 -0.35 -17.45
N VAL A 35 13.20 -0.28 -16.11
CA VAL A 35 13.27 0.98 -15.36
C VAL A 35 14.55 1.74 -15.70
N CYS A 36 15.70 1.06 -15.67
CA CYS A 36 17.00 1.62 -16.02
C CYS A 36 17.04 2.19 -17.43
N ALA A 37 16.56 1.41 -18.41
CA ALA A 37 16.52 1.85 -19.81
C ALA A 37 15.58 3.05 -20.02
N ARG A 38 14.46 3.10 -19.29
CA ARG A 38 13.48 4.19 -19.43
C ARG A 38 13.95 5.50 -18.79
N LEU A 39 14.60 5.43 -17.64
CA LEU A 39 15.01 6.61 -16.87
C LEU A 39 16.47 7.01 -17.10
N ASP A 40 17.13 6.34 -18.05
CA ASP A 40 18.55 6.52 -18.38
C ASP A 40 19.42 6.50 -17.12
N VAL A 41 19.35 5.37 -16.40
CA VAL A 41 20.18 5.08 -15.22
C VAL A 41 20.84 3.72 -15.36
N TYR A 42 22.06 3.60 -14.83
CA TYR A 42 22.83 2.35 -14.88
C TYR A 42 22.24 1.26 -13.97
N THR A 43 21.68 1.65 -12.84
CA THR A 43 21.11 0.76 -11.83
C THR A 43 19.93 1.44 -11.15
N VAL A 44 18.94 0.65 -10.74
CA VAL A 44 17.79 1.14 -9.98
C VAL A 44 18.19 1.76 -8.64
N ALA A 45 19.39 1.43 -8.12
CA ALA A 45 19.93 2.07 -6.92
C ALA A 45 20.09 3.60 -7.09
N HIS A 46 20.37 4.10 -8.30
CA HIS A 46 20.52 5.53 -8.58
C HIS A 46 19.19 6.28 -8.65
N LEU A 47 18.06 5.60 -8.47
CA LEU A 47 16.77 6.29 -8.36
C LEU A 47 16.73 7.23 -7.16
N VAL A 48 17.52 6.97 -6.11
CA VAL A 48 17.63 7.88 -4.96
C VAL A 48 18.23 9.24 -5.32
N ASP A 49 19.02 9.30 -6.39
CA ASP A 49 19.70 10.52 -6.86
C ASP A 49 18.84 11.34 -7.83
N LYS A 50 17.66 10.83 -8.22
CA LYS A 50 16.70 11.49 -9.09
C LYS A 50 15.35 11.70 -8.37
N PRO A 51 15.30 12.38 -7.21
CA PRO A 51 14.05 12.64 -6.53
C PRO A 51 13.18 13.63 -7.32
N THR A 52 11.87 13.56 -7.10
CA THR A 52 10.94 14.55 -7.64
C THR A 52 11.18 15.91 -6.99
N VAL A 53 11.26 16.96 -7.79
CA VAL A 53 11.43 18.33 -7.28
C VAL A 53 10.15 18.75 -6.57
N LEU A 54 10.28 19.04 -5.28
CA LEU A 54 9.17 19.48 -4.43
C LEU A 54 9.07 21.02 -4.43
N PRO A 55 7.85 21.59 -4.42
CA PRO A 55 7.64 23.01 -4.16
C PRO A 55 8.11 23.39 -2.75
N GLU A 56 8.61 24.61 -2.57
CA GLU A 56 9.19 25.06 -1.29
C GLU A 56 8.18 25.05 -0.13
N ASP A 57 6.91 25.33 -0.41
CA ASP A 57 5.84 25.46 0.61
C ASP A 57 4.90 24.24 0.67
N ILE A 58 5.27 23.10 0.11
CA ILE A 58 4.36 21.94 0.10
C ILE A 58 4.13 21.41 1.52
N GLY A 59 2.85 21.30 1.91
CA GLY A 59 2.46 20.72 3.18
C GLY A 59 2.68 19.20 3.19
N LEU A 60 2.93 18.64 4.38
CA LEU A 60 3.06 17.17 4.55
C LEU A 60 1.79 16.41 4.10
N VAL A 61 0.61 17.04 4.21
CA VAL A 61 -0.67 16.45 3.81
C VAL A 61 -0.80 16.38 2.28
N GLU A 62 -0.23 17.35 1.57
CA GLU A 62 -0.32 17.46 0.09
C GLU A 62 0.83 16.71 -0.60
N LEU A 63 1.87 16.33 0.15
CA LEU A 63 3.07 15.70 -0.37
C LEU A 63 2.76 14.42 -1.15
N ASP A 64 1.96 13.53 -0.57
CA ASP A 64 1.65 12.24 -1.20
C ASP A 64 0.82 12.45 -2.48
N GLU A 65 -0.16 13.37 -2.48
CA GLU A 65 -0.93 13.73 -3.68
C GLU A 65 -0.03 14.31 -4.79
N TYR A 66 0.89 15.19 -4.41
CA TYR A 66 1.85 15.78 -5.34
C TYR A 66 2.79 14.73 -5.94
N LEU A 67 3.31 13.80 -5.12
CA LEU A 67 4.15 12.72 -5.59
C LEU A 67 3.41 11.77 -6.53
N VAL A 68 2.14 11.43 -6.26
CA VAL A 68 1.33 10.66 -7.21
C VAL A 68 1.18 11.40 -8.54
N ALA A 69 0.93 12.70 -8.52
CA ALA A 69 0.69 13.46 -9.74
C ALA A 69 1.96 13.72 -10.57
N HIS A 70 3.11 13.93 -9.92
CA HIS A 70 4.30 14.49 -10.58
C HIS A 70 5.52 13.57 -10.57
N SER A 71 5.56 12.54 -9.71
CA SER A 71 6.74 11.70 -9.64
C SER A 71 6.88 10.85 -10.90
N GLU A 72 8.08 10.92 -11.49
CA GLU A 72 8.57 10.02 -12.54
C GLU A 72 9.55 8.98 -11.96
N ASN A 73 9.65 8.91 -10.64
CA ASN A 73 10.59 8.05 -9.93
C ASN A 73 9.86 6.81 -9.35
N PRO A 74 10.10 5.61 -9.92
CA PRO A 74 9.46 4.39 -9.46
C PRO A 74 9.76 4.04 -8.00
N TYR A 75 10.91 4.48 -7.45
CA TYR A 75 11.25 4.26 -6.06
C TYR A 75 10.37 5.07 -5.11
N GLU A 76 10.09 6.32 -5.44
CA GLU A 76 9.17 7.18 -4.67
C GLU A 76 7.75 6.62 -4.70
N LEU A 77 7.27 6.24 -5.90
CA LEU A 77 5.96 5.62 -6.07
C LEU A 77 5.85 4.28 -5.34
N ALA A 78 6.90 3.46 -5.34
CA ALA A 78 6.92 2.19 -4.60
C ALA A 78 6.89 2.41 -3.08
N THR A 79 7.60 3.41 -2.57
CA THR A 79 7.59 3.75 -1.15
C THR A 79 6.25 4.34 -0.73
N LEU A 80 5.64 5.18 -1.57
CA LEU A 80 4.29 5.70 -1.36
C LEU A 80 3.26 4.57 -1.36
N TRP A 81 3.36 3.63 -2.30
CA TRP A 81 2.47 2.48 -2.37
C TRP A 81 2.52 1.62 -1.10
N LEU A 82 3.71 1.37 -0.55
CA LEU A 82 3.85 0.64 0.72
C LEU A 82 3.17 1.37 1.89
N ARG A 83 3.34 2.68 1.98
CA ARG A 83 2.67 3.51 3.01
C ARG A 83 1.15 3.46 2.84
N ALA A 84 0.66 3.71 1.62
CA ALA A 84 -0.76 3.68 1.31
C ALA A 84 -1.39 2.31 1.57
N GLN A 85 -0.70 1.21 1.28
CA GLN A 85 -1.17 -0.13 1.63
C GLN A 85 -1.25 -0.32 3.14
N ALA A 86 -0.22 0.09 3.89
CA ALA A 86 -0.22 0.00 5.35
C ALA A 86 -1.41 0.77 5.94
N ASP A 87 -1.65 2.00 5.46
CA ASP A 87 -2.78 2.83 5.89
C ASP A 87 -4.13 2.21 5.52
N ALA A 88 -4.25 1.65 4.31
CA ALA A 88 -5.47 0.95 3.89
C ALA A 88 -5.73 -0.31 4.72
N HIS A 89 -4.70 -1.05 5.11
CA HIS A 89 -4.83 -2.21 6.00
C HIS A 89 -5.13 -1.82 7.45
N ALA A 90 -4.60 -0.69 7.92
CA ALA A 90 -4.83 -0.16 9.25
C ALA A 90 -6.09 0.72 9.35
N TRP A 91 -6.93 0.77 8.31
CA TRP A 91 -8.08 1.66 8.27
C TRP A 91 -9.17 1.28 9.28
N VAL A 92 -9.35 2.11 10.30
CA VAL A 92 -10.39 1.94 11.32
C VAL A 92 -11.51 2.96 11.10
N SER A 93 -12.74 2.45 10.93
CA SER A 93 -13.97 3.19 10.71
C SER A 93 -15.15 2.36 11.22
N LYS A 94 -16.32 2.97 11.41
CA LYS A 94 -17.55 2.23 11.75
C LYS A 94 -17.79 1.11 10.74
N GLU A 95 -17.68 1.42 9.46
CA GLU A 95 -17.93 0.51 8.35
C GLU A 95 -16.90 -0.62 8.28
N SER A 96 -15.60 -0.34 8.55
CA SER A 96 -14.60 -1.42 8.57
C SER A 96 -14.80 -2.38 9.75
N ILE A 97 -15.13 -1.85 10.93
CA ILE A 97 -15.45 -2.67 12.11
C ILE A 97 -16.72 -3.50 11.84
N LEU A 98 -17.79 -2.86 11.35
CA LEU A 98 -19.03 -3.57 11.01
C LEU A 98 -18.81 -4.63 9.93
N ASN A 99 -17.99 -4.37 8.92
CA ASN A 99 -17.67 -5.34 7.88
C ASN A 99 -16.94 -6.58 8.41
N GLU A 100 -16.09 -6.41 9.42
CA GLU A 100 -15.33 -7.49 10.05
C GLU A 100 -16.20 -8.31 11.02
N TRP A 101 -17.00 -7.63 11.84
CA TRP A 101 -17.74 -8.26 12.95
C TRP A 101 -19.16 -8.70 12.58
N LEU A 102 -19.82 -8.00 11.65
CA LEU A 102 -21.11 -8.43 11.13
C LEU A 102 -20.88 -9.46 10.01
N THR A 103 -20.89 -10.72 10.40
CA THR A 103 -20.83 -11.88 9.48
C THR A 103 -22.21 -12.40 9.06
N GLY A 104 -23.28 -11.86 9.65
CA GLY A 104 -24.66 -12.29 9.46
C GLY A 104 -25.60 -11.64 10.47
N ILE A 105 -26.88 -11.59 10.13
CA ILE A 105 -27.97 -11.02 10.95
C ILE A 105 -29.19 -11.95 10.93
N ARG A 106 -29.92 -12.00 12.05
CA ARG A 106 -31.22 -12.66 12.11
C ARG A 106 -32.28 -11.80 11.42
N LYS A 107 -33.28 -12.44 10.82
CA LYS A 107 -34.35 -11.69 10.16
C LYS A 107 -35.16 -10.85 11.16
N GLU A 108 -35.43 -11.42 12.33
CA GLU A 108 -36.13 -10.73 13.43
C GLU A 108 -35.40 -9.46 13.90
N ASP A 109 -34.07 -9.50 14.03
CA ASP A 109 -33.28 -8.34 14.42
C ASP A 109 -33.36 -7.22 13.38
N PHE A 110 -33.26 -7.56 12.09
CA PHE A 110 -33.42 -6.57 11.02
C PHE A 110 -34.83 -5.99 10.98
N GLU A 111 -35.87 -6.81 11.18
CA GLU A 111 -37.25 -6.33 11.21
C GLU A 111 -37.56 -5.49 12.45
N HIS A 112 -36.82 -5.69 13.55
CA HIS A 112 -36.97 -4.95 14.80
C HIS A 112 -36.25 -3.59 14.77
N TYR A 113 -34.98 -3.57 14.38
CA TYR A 113 -34.15 -2.36 14.36
C TYR A 113 -34.20 -1.61 13.03
N GLY A 114 -34.54 -2.30 11.94
CA GLY A 114 -34.69 -1.72 10.61
C GLY A 114 -36.15 -1.61 10.16
N ASP A 115 -36.34 -1.39 8.86
CA ASP A 115 -37.68 -1.39 8.26
C ASP A 115 -38.00 -2.76 7.66
N LYS A 116 -39.00 -3.43 8.23
CA LYS A 116 -39.57 -4.70 7.75
C LYS A 116 -39.89 -4.71 6.25
N ASN A 117 -40.25 -3.57 5.66
CA ASN A 117 -40.56 -3.44 4.24
C ASN A 117 -39.32 -3.50 3.34
N HIS A 118 -38.13 -3.26 3.89
CA HIS A 118 -36.85 -3.25 3.18
C HIS A 118 -36.07 -4.56 3.32
N THR A 119 -36.69 -5.62 3.86
CA THR A 119 -36.07 -6.96 3.92
C THR A 119 -35.70 -7.51 2.54
N GLY A 120 -36.38 -7.06 1.48
CA GLY A 120 -36.07 -7.41 0.09
C GLY A 120 -34.78 -6.78 -0.45
N ASP A 121 -34.34 -5.67 0.13
CA ASP A 121 -33.15 -4.93 -0.32
C ASP A 121 -31.86 -5.52 0.27
N VAL A 122 -31.98 -6.32 1.33
CA VAL A 122 -30.86 -6.98 1.98
C VAL A 122 -30.42 -8.20 1.19
N SER A 123 -29.12 -8.32 0.97
CA SER A 123 -28.52 -9.50 0.34
C SER A 123 -28.89 -10.78 1.09
N LYS A 124 -29.37 -11.80 0.36
CA LYS A 124 -29.72 -13.11 0.94
C LYS A 124 -28.60 -13.77 1.76
N LYS A 125 -27.34 -13.40 1.50
CA LYS A 125 -26.16 -13.90 2.22
C LYS A 125 -26.04 -13.36 3.65
N TRP A 126 -26.72 -12.27 3.98
CA TRP A 126 -26.73 -11.72 5.34
C TRP A 126 -27.58 -12.54 6.30
N TRP A 127 -28.64 -13.18 5.80
CA TRP A 127 -29.60 -13.88 6.64
C TRP A 127 -29.02 -15.15 7.24
N MET A 128 -28.85 -15.15 8.56
CA MET A 128 -28.37 -16.29 9.33
C MET A 128 -29.25 -16.49 10.56
N LYS A 129 -29.92 -17.65 10.64
CA LYS A 129 -30.81 -17.98 11.77
C LYS A 129 -30.05 -18.08 13.09
N ASP A 130 -28.85 -18.65 13.04
CA ASP A 130 -28.02 -18.90 14.23
C ASP A 130 -27.03 -17.76 14.51
N ALA A 131 -27.18 -16.59 13.86
CA ALA A 131 -26.36 -15.42 14.18
C ALA A 131 -26.56 -15.01 15.65
N ALA A 132 -25.57 -14.42 16.29
CA ALA A 132 -25.78 -13.78 17.58
C ALA A 132 -26.74 -12.58 17.44
N PRO A 133 -27.53 -12.26 18.48
CA PRO A 133 -28.39 -11.07 18.49
C PRO A 133 -27.61 -9.79 18.16
N LEU A 134 -28.21 -8.91 17.37
CA LEU A 134 -27.53 -7.69 16.90
C LEU A 134 -27.06 -6.79 18.06
N ASP A 135 -27.89 -6.60 19.08
CA ASP A 135 -27.59 -5.83 20.28
C ASP A 135 -26.39 -6.39 21.05
N ALA A 136 -26.34 -7.71 21.24
CA ALA A 136 -25.21 -8.38 21.90
C ALA A 136 -23.90 -8.16 21.13
N LYS A 137 -23.93 -8.29 19.79
CA LYS A 137 -22.75 -8.01 18.95
C LYS A 137 -22.30 -6.55 19.05
N LEU A 138 -23.24 -5.61 19.00
CA LEU A 138 -22.91 -4.19 19.08
C LEU A 138 -22.38 -3.80 20.46
N HIS A 139 -22.90 -4.43 21.52
CA HIS A 139 -22.36 -4.26 22.86
C HIS A 139 -20.90 -4.73 22.94
N GLU A 140 -20.59 -5.93 22.44
CA GLU A 140 -19.21 -6.44 22.38
C GLU A 140 -18.28 -5.53 21.58
N ILE A 141 -18.74 -5.01 20.45
CA ILE A 141 -17.95 -4.08 19.61
C ILE A 141 -17.69 -2.76 20.35
N ASN A 142 -18.71 -2.17 20.96
CA ASN A 142 -18.59 -0.89 21.67
C ASN A 142 -17.72 -1.01 22.92
N ASP A 143 -17.73 -2.15 23.60
CA ASP A 143 -16.88 -2.44 24.76
C ASP A 143 -15.38 -2.43 24.43
N MET A 144 -15.01 -2.65 23.15
CA MET A 144 -13.61 -2.57 22.70
C MET A 144 -13.10 -1.13 22.57
N GLN A 145 -13.98 -0.12 22.65
CA GLN A 145 -13.65 1.31 22.59
C GLN A 145 -12.75 1.71 21.41
N LEU A 146 -12.97 1.07 20.25
CA LEU A 146 -12.20 1.32 19.03
C LEU A 146 -12.50 2.67 18.37
N LEU A 147 -13.65 3.27 18.71
CA LEU A 147 -14.13 4.53 18.17
C LEU A 147 -14.49 5.50 19.30
N SER A 148 -14.48 6.79 19.00
CA SER A 148 -14.88 7.85 19.92
C SER A 148 -16.39 7.91 20.17
N ALA A 149 -17.18 7.29 19.31
CA ALA A 149 -18.63 7.21 19.40
C ALA A 149 -19.08 5.76 19.23
N GLU A 150 -20.11 5.38 19.97
CA GLU A 150 -20.70 4.05 19.89
C GLU A 150 -21.34 3.82 18.51
N ILE A 151 -21.28 2.55 18.08
CA ILE A 151 -21.99 2.04 16.93
C ILE A 151 -23.40 1.67 17.37
N THR A 152 -24.39 2.28 16.72
CA THR A 152 -25.82 2.09 17.03
C THR A 152 -26.42 0.94 16.19
N PRO A 153 -27.58 0.38 16.60
CA PRO A 153 -28.33 -0.54 15.77
C PRO A 153 -28.66 0.05 14.39
N GLU A 154 -29.00 1.33 14.32
CA GLU A 154 -29.29 2.04 13.08
C GLU A 154 -28.07 2.07 12.15
N ASP A 155 -26.87 2.38 12.66
CA ASP A 155 -25.62 2.34 11.89
C ASP A 155 -25.40 0.95 11.26
N ALA A 156 -25.67 -0.12 12.03
CA ALA A 156 -25.52 -1.50 11.56
C ALA A 156 -26.54 -1.87 10.48
N ILE A 157 -27.79 -1.43 10.62
CA ILE A 157 -28.84 -1.68 9.63
C ILE A 157 -28.53 -0.92 8.33
N ASP A 158 -28.12 0.34 8.42
CA ASP A 158 -27.75 1.13 7.25
C ASP A 158 -26.54 0.53 6.54
N PHE A 159 -25.55 0.05 7.28
CA PHE A 159 -24.41 -0.70 6.71
C PHE A 159 -24.86 -1.97 5.97
N ILE A 160 -25.74 -2.78 6.56
CA ILE A 160 -26.26 -4.02 5.95
C ILE A 160 -27.05 -3.73 4.66
N LYS A 161 -27.78 -2.62 4.61
CA LYS A 161 -28.51 -2.18 3.41
C LYS A 161 -27.56 -1.69 2.32
N ALA A 162 -26.50 -0.99 2.69
CA ALA A 162 -25.54 -0.42 1.76
C ALA A 162 -24.55 -1.46 1.19
N HIS A 163 -24.23 -2.51 1.94
CA HIS A 163 -23.16 -3.45 1.59
C HIS A 163 -23.58 -4.92 1.61
N LYS A 164 -22.91 -5.74 0.79
CA LYS A 164 -22.97 -7.20 0.91
C LYS A 164 -22.00 -7.66 2.00
N PRO A 165 -22.17 -8.86 2.59
CA PRO A 165 -21.21 -9.38 3.58
C PRO A 165 -19.79 -9.41 2.98
N GLY A 166 -18.82 -8.82 3.68
CA GLY A 166 -17.43 -8.70 3.23
C GLY A 166 -17.23 -7.81 1.99
N GLY A 167 -18.25 -7.06 1.57
CA GLY A 167 -18.24 -6.25 0.35
C GLY A 167 -17.90 -4.79 0.56
N TYR A 168 -17.70 -4.34 1.80
CA TYR A 168 -17.21 -2.98 2.06
C TYR A 168 -15.75 -2.88 1.64
N VAL A 169 -15.44 -1.81 0.90
CA VAL A 169 -14.08 -1.45 0.50
C VAL A 169 -13.81 -0.09 1.10
N ASN A 170 -12.77 0.00 1.93
CA ASN A 170 -12.40 1.27 2.54
C ASN A 170 -11.89 2.27 1.47
N PRO A 171 -12.09 3.59 1.69
CA PRO A 171 -11.67 4.60 0.73
C PRO A 171 -10.15 4.76 0.60
N ALA A 172 -9.37 4.30 1.58
CA ALA A 172 -7.90 4.37 1.52
C ALA A 172 -7.32 3.54 0.37
N TRP A 173 -8.01 2.48 -0.08
CA TRP A 173 -7.64 1.74 -1.30
C TRP A 173 -7.65 2.60 -2.57
N ASN A 174 -8.32 3.76 -2.59
CA ASN A 174 -8.30 4.67 -3.74
C ASN A 174 -6.89 5.23 -3.99
N LEU A 175 -6.16 5.59 -2.91
CA LEU A 175 -4.80 6.08 -3.04
C LEU A 175 -3.89 4.97 -3.57
N VAL A 176 -4.01 3.75 -3.04
CA VAL A 176 -3.28 2.58 -3.53
C VAL A 176 -3.50 2.41 -5.03
N ALA A 177 -4.75 2.34 -5.49
CA ALA A 177 -5.08 2.18 -6.90
C ALA A 177 -4.53 3.32 -7.78
N THR A 178 -4.51 4.56 -7.27
CA THR A 178 -3.98 5.71 -8.00
C THR A 178 -2.46 5.60 -8.15
N VAL A 179 -1.75 5.23 -7.08
CA VAL A 179 -0.30 4.99 -7.10
C VAL A 179 0.04 3.83 -8.05
N GLU A 180 -0.73 2.75 -8.06
CA GLU A 180 -0.54 1.61 -8.98
C GLU A 180 -0.65 2.03 -10.46
N ASN A 181 -1.65 2.86 -10.77
CA ASN A 181 -1.84 3.39 -12.12
C ASN A 181 -0.68 4.30 -12.51
N ARG A 182 -0.28 5.23 -11.64
CA ARG A 182 0.86 6.11 -11.89
C ARG A 182 2.14 5.33 -12.09
N PHE A 183 2.42 4.36 -11.22
CA PHE A 183 3.58 3.49 -11.35
C PHE A 183 3.60 2.78 -12.71
N ARG A 184 2.44 2.28 -13.18
CA ARG A 184 2.32 1.65 -14.50
C ARG A 184 2.57 2.63 -15.64
N GLU A 185 2.13 3.88 -15.53
CA GLU A 185 2.42 4.92 -16.53
C GLU A 185 3.93 5.20 -16.61
N VAL A 186 4.58 5.31 -15.45
CA VAL A 186 6.02 5.59 -15.34
C VAL A 186 6.88 4.39 -15.72
N THR A 187 6.44 3.14 -15.50
CA THR A 187 7.29 1.95 -15.71
C THR A 187 6.83 1.03 -16.83
N THR A 188 5.63 1.22 -17.37
CA THR A 188 4.93 0.36 -18.35
C THR A 188 4.48 -1.01 -17.85
N PHE A 189 4.73 -1.35 -16.58
CA PHE A 189 4.26 -2.60 -15.97
C PHE A 189 3.53 -2.36 -14.66
N ARG A 190 2.70 -3.33 -14.24
CA ARG A 190 1.98 -3.23 -12.98
C ARG A 190 2.94 -3.46 -11.81
N ILE A 191 2.78 -2.65 -10.77
CA ILE A 191 3.49 -2.85 -9.51
C ILE A 191 3.19 -4.25 -8.93
N LYS A 192 4.16 -4.83 -8.24
CA LYS A 192 4.04 -6.14 -7.59
C LYS A 192 4.79 -6.12 -6.26
N ASP A 193 4.25 -6.81 -5.25
CA ASP A 193 4.81 -6.82 -3.89
C ASP A 193 6.30 -7.18 -3.87
N TYR A 194 6.67 -8.28 -4.52
CA TYR A 194 8.06 -8.74 -4.57
C TYR A 194 8.99 -7.72 -5.24
N TYR A 195 8.47 -6.97 -6.22
CA TYR A 195 9.28 -6.02 -6.96
C TYR A 195 9.49 -4.75 -6.15
N VAL A 196 8.46 -4.28 -5.46
CA VAL A 196 8.54 -3.14 -4.55
C VAL A 196 9.54 -3.41 -3.44
N GLN A 197 9.46 -4.57 -2.79
CA GLN A 197 10.42 -4.95 -1.75
C GLN A 197 11.86 -4.97 -2.28
N HIS A 198 12.08 -5.52 -3.48
CA HIS A 198 13.37 -5.50 -4.15
C HIS A 198 13.86 -4.07 -4.43
N LEU A 199 13.03 -3.26 -5.08
CA LEU A 199 13.35 -1.88 -5.47
C LEU A 199 13.70 -1.02 -4.26
N VAL A 200 12.88 -1.10 -3.21
CA VAL A 200 13.09 -0.37 -1.95
C VAL A 200 14.38 -0.81 -1.29
N LYS A 201 14.66 -2.12 -1.21
CA LYS A 201 15.90 -2.64 -0.63
C LYS A 201 17.15 -2.17 -1.38
N MET A 202 17.12 -2.19 -2.71
CA MET A 202 18.25 -1.73 -3.54
C MET A 202 18.53 -0.24 -3.35
N CYS A 203 17.49 0.59 -3.28
CA CYS A 203 17.61 2.03 -3.13
C CYS A 203 17.98 2.44 -1.69
N GLN A 204 17.39 1.81 -0.68
CA GLN A 204 17.72 2.09 0.72
C GLN A 204 19.14 1.66 1.08
N GLY A 205 19.60 0.51 0.57
CA GLY A 205 20.99 0.06 0.74
C GLY A 205 21.99 1.07 0.17
N ALA A 206 21.74 1.58 -1.03
CA ALA A 206 22.60 2.60 -1.66
C ALA A 206 22.62 3.92 -0.88
N ARG A 207 21.48 4.34 -0.33
CA ARG A 207 21.38 5.56 0.49
C ARG A 207 22.19 5.45 1.79
N ALA A 208 22.24 4.27 2.41
CA ALA A 208 23.06 4.03 3.60
C ALA A 208 24.57 4.07 3.28
N GLU A 209 25.00 3.45 2.18
CA GLU A 209 26.41 3.46 1.76
C GLU A 209 26.91 4.87 1.40
N LEU A 210 26.06 5.72 0.81
CA LEU A 210 26.38 7.13 0.53
C LEU A 210 26.50 7.99 1.79
N ALA A 211 25.76 7.66 2.86
CA ALA A 211 25.83 8.38 4.12
C ALA A 211 27.12 8.07 4.93
N ASP A 212 27.69 6.88 4.72
CA ASP A 212 28.87 6.39 5.45
C ASP A 212 30.21 6.64 4.71
N ALA A 213 30.19 7.27 3.53
CA ALA A 213 31.41 7.55 2.77
C ALA A 213 32.20 8.74 3.39
N PRO A 214 33.46 8.55 3.83
CA PRO A 214 34.30 9.66 4.27
C PRO A 214 34.69 10.51 3.05
N PHE A 215 34.47 11.82 3.16
CA PHE A 215 34.85 12.84 2.17
C PHE A 215 36.34 12.79 1.79
#